data_AF-A0A2V9THE4-F1
#
_entry.id   AF-A0A2V9THE4-F1
#
_cell.length_a   1.000
_cell.length_b   1.000
_cell.length_c   1.000
_cell.angle_alpha   90.00
_cell.angle_beta   90.00
_cell.angle_gamma   90.00
#
_symmetry.space_group_name_H-M   'P 1'
#
loop_
_entity.id
_entity.type
_entity.pdbx_description
1 polymer ?
#
loop_
_entity_poly.entity_id
_entity_poly.type
_entity_poly.pdbx_seq_one_letter_code
_entity_poly.pdbx_strand_id
1 'polypeptide(L)'
;MIEGSAPTTGRSADVPETQTDGLEVLETREWLDSLDYVLYKGGPDRAGRLLQQLSLHARRQAGVNLPFTATTPYQNTIAARQQPPFPGSQEMERRIKSLVRWNALAMVVRANKMQEGIGGHISTFASSATLYEVAFNHFLHAKTESGDRDIVYFQGHAAPGMYARAYLEGRIPRQKLENFRRELKPGGGLSSYPHPWLMPDFWEFPTVSMGLGPIQAIYQARFIKYLENRGLKQATGGRVWAFLGDGEMDEPESLGSITLASRERLDNLIFVVNCNLQRLDGPVRGNGKIIQELEAIFRGAGWNVIKVVWGSDWDSLITNDRDGILVRRLGEITDGQYQKYFVESGAYFRQNLFGTDPRLLKMVEHLSDEQLSRMRLGGHDPIKVHAAYKAAVEHKGSPTIILAKTIKGYGLGEAGEGKNITHQQKKLNEEELRMFRSRFGIPIPDEELHEAPFYRPAD
;
A
#
# COMPACT_ATOMS: atom_id res chain seq x y z
N MET A 1 9.49 27.68 -53.75
CA MET A 1 8.66 26.46 -53.56
C MET A 1 9.58 25.42 -52.94
N ILE A 2 9.53 25.02 -51.67
CA ILE A 2 8.60 25.20 -50.55
C ILE A 2 9.51 25.30 -49.31
N GLU A 3 9.29 26.30 -48.46
CA GLU A 3 10.03 26.53 -47.21
C GLU A 3 9.63 25.53 -46.12
N GLY A 4 10.60 25.21 -45.26
CA GLY A 4 10.45 24.28 -44.15
C GLY A 4 9.48 24.78 -43.07
N SER A 5 8.61 23.89 -42.61
CA SER A 5 7.77 24.10 -41.44
C SER A 5 8.40 23.42 -40.22
N ALA A 6 8.74 24.24 -39.22
CA ALA A 6 9.09 23.80 -37.88
C ALA A 6 7.83 23.26 -37.16
N PRO A 7 7.98 22.27 -36.26
CA PRO A 7 6.86 21.76 -35.47
C PRO A 7 6.41 22.84 -34.47
N THR A 8 5.13 23.18 -34.53
CA THR A 8 4.44 24.08 -33.62
C THR A 8 4.46 23.50 -32.20
N THR A 9 5.15 24.18 -31.30
CA THR A 9 5.05 23.94 -29.87
C THR A 9 3.62 24.24 -29.41
N GLY A 10 2.94 23.21 -28.92
CA GLY A 10 1.64 23.36 -28.26
C GLY A 10 1.79 24.29 -27.06
N ARG A 11 1.06 25.41 -27.10
CA ARG A 11 0.91 26.34 -25.99
C ARG A 11 0.53 25.57 -24.73
N SER A 12 1.39 25.63 -23.71
CA SER A 12 0.98 25.42 -22.33
C SER A 12 -0.19 26.34 -22.05
N ALA A 13 -1.27 25.82 -21.47
CA ALA A 13 -2.28 26.65 -20.86
C ALA A 13 -1.58 27.42 -19.73
N ASP A 14 -1.28 28.69 -19.96
CA ASP A 14 -0.86 29.62 -18.92
C ASP A 14 -1.93 29.61 -17.83
N VAL A 15 -1.60 29.00 -16.69
CA VAL A 15 -2.28 29.31 -15.43
C VAL A 15 -1.85 30.74 -15.11
N PRO A 16 -2.76 31.70 -14.94
CA PRO A 16 -2.37 33.04 -14.54
C PRO A 16 -1.63 32.93 -13.20
N GLU A 17 -0.40 33.42 -13.12
CA GLU A 17 0.19 33.79 -11.83
C GLU A 17 -0.71 34.88 -11.24
N THR A 18 -1.65 34.48 -10.38
CA THR A 18 -2.38 35.41 -9.54
C THR A 18 -1.36 36.08 -8.63
N GLN A 19 -1.00 37.33 -8.94
CA GLN A 19 -0.52 38.28 -7.96
C GLN A 19 -1.53 38.25 -6.82
N THR A 20 -1.18 37.56 -5.73
CA THR A 20 -2.01 37.51 -4.53
C THR A 20 -1.95 38.90 -3.93
N ASP A 21 -3.08 39.61 -3.96
CA ASP A 21 -3.20 40.90 -3.31
C ASP A 21 -2.89 40.71 -1.81
N GLY A 22 -2.13 41.61 -1.20
CA GLY A 22 -1.83 41.54 0.23
C GLY A 22 -3.10 41.52 1.10
N LEU A 23 -4.19 42.12 0.58
CA LEU A 23 -5.53 42.04 1.17
C LEU A 23 -6.11 40.62 1.13
N GLU A 24 -5.98 39.92 0.01
CA GLU A 24 -6.49 38.54 -0.16
C GLU A 24 -5.79 37.57 0.80
N VAL A 25 -4.48 37.76 1.01
CA VAL A 25 -3.69 36.98 1.98
C VAL A 25 -4.17 37.23 3.41
N LEU A 26 -4.44 38.50 3.77
CA LEU A 26 -4.93 38.87 5.09
C LEU A 26 -6.33 38.29 5.33
N GLU A 27 -7.25 38.46 4.39
CA GLU A 27 -8.62 37.94 4.47
C GLU A 27 -8.61 36.42 4.61
N THR A 28 -7.83 35.72 3.78
CA THR A 28 -7.69 34.26 3.85
C THR A 28 -7.21 33.83 5.24
N ARG A 29 -6.26 34.56 5.83
CA ARG A 29 -5.75 34.28 7.17
C ARG A 29 -6.83 34.46 8.25
N GLU A 30 -7.62 35.52 8.19
CA GLU A 30 -8.72 35.73 9.14
C GLU A 30 -9.79 34.63 9.07
N TRP A 31 -10.11 34.15 7.86
CA TRP A 31 -11.00 33.00 7.68
C TRP A 31 -10.41 31.71 8.24
N LEU A 32 -9.11 31.47 8.06
CA LEU A 32 -8.41 30.31 8.64
C LEU A 32 -8.38 30.38 10.17
N ASP A 33 -8.04 31.53 10.75
CA ASP A 33 -8.05 31.74 12.20
C ASP A 33 -9.47 31.54 12.79
N SER A 34 -10.50 31.98 12.08
CA SER A 34 -11.90 31.76 12.45
C SER A 34 -12.29 30.28 12.41
N LEU A 35 -11.82 29.55 11.40
CA LEU A 35 -12.03 28.11 11.30
C LEU A 35 -11.32 27.36 12.43
N ASP A 36 -10.09 27.74 12.75
CA ASP A 36 -9.30 27.17 13.85
C ASP A 36 -9.98 27.42 15.21
N TYR A 37 -10.56 28.59 15.41
CA TYR A 37 -11.38 28.87 16.60
C TYR A 37 -12.59 27.92 16.70
N VAL A 38 -13.30 27.69 15.59
CA VAL A 38 -14.45 26.77 15.54
C VAL A 38 -14.02 25.33 15.79
N LEU A 39 -12.88 24.91 15.23
CA LEU A 39 -12.29 23.60 15.49
C LEU A 39 -11.92 23.44 16.98
N TYR A 40 -11.29 24.45 17.58
CA TYR A 40 -10.87 24.43 18.96
C TYR A 40 -12.05 24.41 19.95
N LYS A 41 -13.09 25.22 19.72
CA LYS A 41 -14.25 25.32 20.62
C LYS A 41 -15.37 24.33 20.34
N GLY A 42 -15.62 24.03 19.07
CA GLY A 42 -16.77 23.24 18.61
C GLY A 42 -16.43 21.86 18.08
N GLY A 43 -15.14 21.55 17.87
CA GLY A 43 -14.67 20.27 17.37
C GLY A 43 -14.90 20.05 15.87
N PRO A 44 -14.40 18.91 15.33
CA PRO A 44 -14.44 18.60 13.90
C PRO A 44 -15.85 18.57 13.29
N ASP A 45 -16.84 18.01 14.00
CA ASP A 45 -18.21 17.90 13.50
C ASP A 45 -18.86 19.26 13.29
N ARG A 46 -18.60 20.23 14.18
CA ARG A 46 -19.12 21.60 14.04
C ARG A 46 -18.46 22.33 12.89
N ALA A 47 -17.14 22.20 12.75
CA ALA A 47 -16.40 22.77 11.62
C ALA A 47 -16.89 22.21 10.28
N GLY A 48 -17.11 20.89 10.19
CA GLY A 48 -17.67 20.25 9.00
C GLY A 48 -19.04 20.80 8.60
N ARG A 49 -19.95 20.98 9.58
CA ARG A 49 -21.26 21.61 9.33
C ARG A 49 -21.14 23.07 8.86
N LEU A 50 -20.21 23.84 9.42
CA LEU A 50 -19.96 25.23 9.01
C LEU A 50 -19.51 25.30 7.55
N LEU A 51 -18.52 24.48 7.15
CA LEU A 51 -18.03 24.43 5.77
C LEU A 51 -19.13 24.03 4.79
N GLN A 52 -19.99 23.08 5.15
CA GLN A 52 -21.15 22.72 4.33
C GLN A 52 -22.12 23.90 4.16
N GLN A 53 -22.39 24.66 5.22
CA GLN A 53 -23.26 25.83 5.15
C GLN A 53 -22.66 26.95 4.30
N LEU A 54 -21.37 27.23 4.45
CA LEU A 54 -20.65 28.22 3.62
C LEU A 54 -20.69 27.83 2.13
N SER A 55 -20.44 26.55 1.83
CA SER A 55 -20.52 26.00 0.48
C SER A 55 -21.91 26.16 -0.13
N LEU A 56 -22.95 25.80 0.62
CA LEU A 56 -24.34 25.98 0.19
C LEU A 56 -24.70 27.46 0.00
N HIS A 57 -24.21 28.34 0.87
CA HIS A 57 -24.45 29.78 0.78
C HIS A 57 -23.81 30.37 -0.47
N ALA A 58 -22.52 30.09 -0.72
CA ALA A 58 -21.80 30.55 -1.90
C ALA A 58 -22.46 30.09 -3.21
N ARG A 59 -22.91 28.83 -3.25
CA ARG A 59 -23.63 28.28 -4.39
C ARG A 59 -25.00 28.93 -4.61
N ARG A 60 -25.76 29.19 -3.53
CA ARG A 60 -27.09 29.82 -3.62
C ARG A 60 -27.04 31.29 -3.98
N GLN A 61 -26.09 32.05 -3.42
CA GLN A 61 -26.03 33.51 -3.58
C GLN A 61 -25.38 33.93 -4.90
N ALA A 62 -24.25 33.32 -5.25
CA ALA A 62 -23.41 33.77 -6.36
C ALA A 62 -23.21 32.70 -7.44
N GLY A 63 -23.90 31.55 -7.34
CA GLY A 63 -23.73 30.45 -8.29
C GLY A 63 -22.32 29.86 -8.26
N VAL A 64 -21.55 30.08 -7.19
CA VAL A 64 -20.16 29.63 -7.08
C VAL A 64 -20.14 28.11 -7.13
N ASN A 65 -19.57 27.57 -8.21
CA ASN A 65 -19.28 26.15 -8.34
C ASN A 65 -17.97 25.88 -7.63
N LEU A 66 -18.06 25.49 -6.35
CA LEU A 66 -16.90 24.94 -5.66
C LEU A 66 -16.43 23.68 -6.39
N PRO A 67 -15.13 23.56 -6.72
CA PRO A 67 -14.61 22.35 -7.33
C PRO A 67 -14.89 21.17 -6.40
N PHE A 68 -15.57 20.15 -6.91
CA PHE A 68 -15.76 18.91 -6.17
C PHE A 68 -14.38 18.26 -5.99
N THR A 69 -13.86 18.29 -4.76
CA THR A 69 -12.66 17.57 -4.40
C THR A 69 -13.05 16.13 -4.08
N ALA A 70 -12.93 15.27 -5.09
CA ALA A 70 -13.15 13.83 -4.92
C ALA A 70 -12.12 13.19 -3.99
N THR A 71 -11.01 13.90 -3.72
CA THR A 71 -9.86 13.40 -2.98
C THR A 71 -9.51 14.29 -1.80
N THR A 72 -8.74 13.72 -0.86
CA THR A 72 -8.18 14.44 0.28
C THR A 72 -6.68 14.67 0.08
N PRO A 73 -6.02 15.55 0.86
CA PRO A 73 -4.59 15.82 0.71
C PRO A 73 -3.72 14.55 0.71
N TYR A 74 -2.56 14.58 0.05
CA TYR A 74 -1.71 13.41 -0.17
C TYR A 74 -0.90 13.01 1.08
N GLN A 75 -1.63 12.70 2.16
CA GLN A 75 -1.14 12.29 3.47
C GLN A 75 -1.97 11.13 4.04
N ASN A 76 -1.59 10.65 5.22
CA ASN A 76 -2.32 9.60 5.92
C ASN A 76 -3.74 10.06 6.29
N THR A 77 -4.73 9.17 6.14
CA THR A 77 -6.11 9.44 6.60
C THR A 77 -6.18 9.55 8.12
N ILE A 78 -5.42 8.72 8.84
CA ILE A 78 -5.35 8.72 10.31
C ILE A 78 -4.14 9.54 10.73
N ALA A 79 -4.37 10.64 11.44
CA ALA A 79 -3.30 11.49 11.96
C ALA A 79 -2.53 10.79 13.10
N ALA A 80 -1.25 11.15 13.29
CA ALA A 80 -0.41 10.56 14.34
C ALA A 80 -1.05 10.66 15.75
N ARG A 81 -1.72 11.78 16.05
CA ARG A 81 -2.43 11.99 17.33
C ARG A 81 -3.68 11.11 17.53
N GLN A 82 -4.26 10.57 16.46
CA GLN A 82 -5.42 9.68 16.48
C GLN A 82 -5.02 8.20 16.41
N GLN A 83 -3.72 7.93 16.26
CA GLN A 83 -3.21 6.60 16.04
C GLN A 83 -3.30 5.78 17.34
N PRO A 84 -3.86 4.56 17.29
CA PRO A 84 -3.88 3.67 18.45
C PRO A 84 -2.45 3.20 18.81
N PRO A 85 -2.20 2.84 20.08
CA PRO A 85 -0.98 2.13 20.45
C PRO A 85 -0.81 0.85 19.63
N PHE A 86 0.42 0.56 19.22
CA PHE A 86 0.75 -0.69 18.53
C PHE A 86 0.81 -1.83 19.57
N PRO A 87 0.06 -2.93 19.38
CA PRO A 87 -0.13 -3.94 20.43
C PRO A 87 1.02 -4.94 20.57
N GLY A 88 1.86 -5.11 19.53
CA GLY A 88 2.89 -6.14 19.49
C GLY A 88 4.33 -5.66 19.72
N SER A 89 5.26 -6.60 19.83
CA SER A 89 6.69 -6.31 19.91
C SER A 89 7.26 -6.00 18.53
N GLN A 90 7.56 -4.73 18.27
CA GLN A 90 8.12 -4.30 16.98
C GLN A 90 9.44 -5.00 16.64
N GLU A 91 10.28 -5.30 17.65
CA GLU A 91 11.54 -6.00 17.45
C GLU A 91 11.30 -7.45 17.00
N MET A 92 10.45 -8.18 17.74
CA MET A 92 10.14 -9.57 17.43
C MET A 92 9.46 -9.69 16.06
N GLU A 93 8.46 -8.87 15.79
CA GLU A 93 7.75 -8.88 14.52
C GLU A 93 8.66 -8.48 13.35
N ARG A 94 9.61 -7.58 13.56
CA ARG A 94 10.65 -7.28 12.55
C ARG A 94 11.50 -8.52 12.27
N ARG A 95 11.95 -9.24 13.29
CA ARG A 95 12.77 -10.46 13.14
C ARG A 95 12.00 -11.53 12.38
N ILE A 96 10.76 -11.82 12.77
CA ILE A 96 9.90 -12.80 12.08
C ILE A 96 9.72 -12.40 10.61
N LYS A 97 9.32 -11.15 10.34
CA LYS A 97 9.16 -10.62 8.98
C LYS A 97 10.43 -10.74 8.15
N SER A 98 11.60 -10.46 8.73
CA SER A 98 12.90 -10.62 8.06
C SER A 98 13.13 -12.07 7.62
N LEU A 99 12.83 -13.05 8.47
CA LEU A 99 12.96 -14.47 8.13
C LEU A 99 11.98 -14.90 7.03
N VAL A 100 10.72 -14.43 7.08
CA VAL A 100 9.73 -14.68 6.02
C VAL A 100 10.23 -14.10 4.69
N ARG A 101 10.73 -12.86 4.69
CA ARG A 101 11.31 -12.21 3.52
C ARG A 101 12.48 -13.01 2.94
N TRP A 102 13.40 -13.45 3.78
CA TRP A 102 14.55 -14.26 3.36
C TRP A 102 14.10 -15.57 2.72
N ASN A 103 13.25 -16.35 3.38
CA ASN A 103 12.81 -17.64 2.86
C ASN A 103 12.02 -17.51 1.55
N ALA A 104 11.21 -16.45 1.41
CA ALA A 104 10.50 -16.16 0.16
C ALA A 104 11.47 -15.87 -1.00
N LEU A 105 12.51 -15.06 -0.73
CA LEU A 105 13.56 -14.75 -1.70
C LEU A 105 14.37 -15.99 -2.06
N ALA A 106 14.87 -16.72 -1.06
CA ALA A 106 15.66 -17.94 -1.20
C ALA A 106 14.93 -18.97 -2.06
N MET A 107 13.62 -19.13 -1.86
CA MET A 107 12.80 -20.08 -2.61
C MET A 107 12.79 -19.78 -4.11
N VAL A 108 12.58 -18.52 -4.49
CA VAL A 108 12.55 -18.12 -5.90
C VAL A 108 13.95 -18.21 -6.52
N VAL A 109 14.99 -17.74 -5.81
CA VAL A 109 16.38 -17.81 -6.29
C VAL A 109 16.81 -19.26 -6.52
N ARG A 110 16.58 -20.15 -5.55
CA ARG A 110 16.93 -21.58 -5.65
C ARG A 110 16.20 -22.26 -6.79
N ALA A 111 14.89 -22.00 -6.95
CA ALA A 111 14.12 -22.56 -8.05
C ALA A 111 14.73 -22.19 -9.42
N ASN A 112 15.09 -20.91 -9.62
CA ASN A 112 15.67 -20.43 -10.88
C ASN A 112 17.15 -20.83 -11.08
N LYS A 113 17.90 -21.14 -10.01
CA LYS A 113 19.24 -21.75 -10.11
C LYS A 113 19.15 -23.21 -10.58
N MET A 114 18.18 -23.97 -10.09
CA MET A 114 18.03 -25.39 -10.43
C MET A 114 17.36 -25.63 -11.78
N GLN A 115 16.43 -24.76 -12.17
CA GLN A 115 15.72 -24.86 -13.44
C GLN A 115 15.47 -23.47 -14.01
N GLU A 116 16.16 -23.17 -15.10
CA GLU A 116 15.99 -21.90 -15.80
C GLU A 116 14.56 -21.76 -16.36
N GLY A 117 14.03 -20.54 -16.33
CA GLY A 117 12.69 -20.23 -16.87
C GLY A 117 11.52 -20.60 -15.95
N ILE A 118 11.76 -21.19 -14.77
CA ILE A 118 10.67 -21.61 -13.86
C ILE A 118 9.85 -20.44 -13.29
N GLY A 119 10.46 -19.25 -13.22
CA GLY A 119 9.81 -18.03 -12.79
C GLY A 119 9.67 -17.91 -11.27
N GLY A 120 8.70 -17.10 -10.83
CA GLY A 120 8.52 -16.70 -9.43
C GLY A 120 8.75 -15.21 -9.25
N HIS A 121 8.15 -14.63 -8.21
CA HIS A 121 8.14 -13.19 -7.97
C HIS A 121 8.69 -12.90 -6.57
N ILE A 122 9.76 -12.11 -6.50
CA ILE A 122 10.35 -11.67 -5.21
C ILE A 122 9.73 -10.33 -4.80
N SER A 123 9.59 -9.44 -5.77
CA SER A 123 9.37 -8.00 -5.58
C SER A 123 7.98 -7.65 -5.06
N THR A 124 6.97 -8.44 -5.44
CA THR A 124 5.58 -8.26 -5.01
C THR A 124 5.43 -8.54 -3.51
N PHE A 125 5.98 -9.66 -3.03
CA PHE A 125 5.95 -9.93 -1.59
C PHE A 125 6.87 -8.97 -0.82
N ALA A 126 8.04 -8.63 -1.38
CA ALA A 126 8.95 -7.68 -0.74
C ALA A 126 8.29 -6.31 -0.46
N SER A 127 7.42 -5.82 -1.36
CA SER A 127 6.69 -4.56 -1.15
C SER A 127 5.53 -4.69 -0.15
N SER A 128 4.88 -5.85 -0.08
CA SER A 128 3.67 -6.08 0.72
C SER A 128 3.90 -6.84 2.03
N ALA A 129 5.12 -7.31 2.34
CA ALA A 129 5.34 -8.17 3.51
C ALA A 129 4.91 -7.51 4.83
N THR A 130 5.09 -6.19 4.99
CA THR A 130 4.59 -5.50 6.20
C THR A 130 3.06 -5.52 6.28
N LEU A 131 2.35 -5.41 5.16
CA LEU A 131 0.89 -5.48 5.09
C LEU A 131 0.39 -6.86 5.57
N TYR A 132 0.98 -7.93 5.02
CA TYR A 132 0.62 -9.29 5.40
C TYR A 132 1.00 -9.62 6.84
N GLU A 133 2.21 -9.29 7.28
CA GLU A 133 2.68 -9.66 8.62
C GLU A 133 1.86 -8.98 9.72
N VAL A 134 1.48 -7.70 9.53
CA VAL A 134 0.55 -7.03 10.46
C VAL A 134 -0.83 -7.69 10.44
N ALA A 135 -1.34 -8.06 9.27
CA ALA A 135 -2.61 -8.78 9.17
C ALA A 135 -2.57 -10.11 9.94
N PHE A 136 -1.55 -10.94 9.69
CA PHE A 136 -1.42 -12.23 10.34
C PHE A 136 -1.22 -12.15 11.85
N ASN A 137 -0.44 -11.19 12.34
CA ASN A 137 -0.14 -11.12 13.78
C ASN A 137 -1.32 -10.57 14.60
N HIS A 138 -2.15 -9.71 14.02
CA HIS A 138 -3.11 -8.89 14.79
C HIS A 138 -4.56 -8.94 14.32
N PHE A 139 -4.86 -9.45 13.12
CA PHE A 139 -6.19 -9.29 12.52
C PHE A 139 -6.81 -10.55 11.92
N LEU A 140 -6.01 -11.42 11.28
CA LEU A 140 -6.57 -12.57 10.56
C LEU A 140 -6.96 -13.69 11.52
N HIS A 141 -8.23 -14.04 11.52
CA HIS A 141 -8.78 -15.14 12.32
C HIS A 141 -8.82 -16.43 11.51
N ALA A 142 -8.10 -17.45 11.99
CA ALA A 142 -8.17 -18.80 11.44
C ALA A 142 -9.51 -19.47 11.78
N LYS A 143 -9.83 -20.55 11.05
CA LYS A 143 -10.98 -21.40 11.37
C LYS A 143 -10.82 -22.00 12.77
N THR A 144 -11.80 -21.78 13.64
CA THR A 144 -11.91 -22.42 14.96
C THR A 144 -13.13 -23.34 15.00
N GLU A 145 -13.22 -24.21 16.01
CA GLU A 145 -14.37 -25.11 16.18
C GLU A 145 -15.69 -24.36 16.46
N SER A 146 -15.59 -23.15 17.02
CA SER A 146 -16.73 -22.39 17.58
C SER A 146 -17.09 -21.11 16.82
N GLY A 147 -16.37 -20.73 15.76
CA GLY A 147 -16.47 -19.39 15.18
C GLY A 147 -16.30 -19.29 13.66
N ASP A 148 -16.64 -18.10 13.13
CA ASP A 148 -16.25 -17.76 11.76
C ASP A 148 -14.74 -17.66 11.63
N ARG A 149 -14.29 -17.64 10.39
CA ARG A 149 -12.93 -17.27 10.02
C ARG A 149 -12.94 -16.03 9.15
N ASP A 150 -11.77 -15.43 9.00
CA ASP A 150 -11.56 -14.52 7.89
C ASP A 150 -11.35 -15.30 6.59
N ILE A 151 -11.94 -14.79 5.51
CA ILE A 151 -11.74 -15.23 4.14
C ILE A 151 -10.73 -14.28 3.51
N VAL A 152 -9.58 -14.83 3.07
CA VAL A 152 -8.47 -14.01 2.58
C VAL A 152 -8.15 -14.35 1.14
N TYR A 153 -8.37 -13.38 0.26
CA TYR A 153 -7.92 -13.39 -1.12
C TYR A 153 -6.48 -12.84 -1.16
N PHE A 154 -5.51 -13.71 -0.96
CA PHE A 154 -4.09 -13.38 -1.06
C PHE A 154 -3.73 -13.02 -2.50
N GLN A 155 -2.88 -12.00 -2.71
CA GLN A 155 -2.39 -11.67 -4.04
C GLN A 155 -1.57 -12.84 -4.60
N GLY A 156 -1.93 -13.35 -5.78
CA GLY A 156 -1.34 -14.59 -6.30
C GLY A 156 0.19 -14.56 -6.38
N HIS A 157 0.74 -13.45 -6.89
CA HIS A 157 2.19 -13.24 -7.01
C HIS A 157 2.93 -13.12 -5.67
N ALA A 158 2.23 -12.94 -4.54
CA ALA A 158 2.80 -12.94 -3.20
C ALA A 158 2.85 -14.33 -2.54
N ALA A 159 2.43 -15.40 -3.25
CA ALA A 159 2.46 -16.78 -2.76
C ALA A 159 3.80 -17.21 -2.12
N PRO A 160 4.98 -16.80 -2.63
CA PRO A 160 6.25 -17.12 -1.98
C PRO A 160 6.34 -16.72 -0.51
N GLY A 161 5.76 -15.57 -0.15
CA GLY A 161 5.71 -15.10 1.23
C GLY A 161 4.83 -15.95 2.13
N MET A 162 3.69 -16.41 1.61
CA MET A 162 2.76 -17.26 2.36
C MET A 162 3.37 -18.63 2.66
N TYR A 163 4.09 -19.21 1.69
CA TYR A 163 4.83 -20.45 1.91
C TYR A 163 6.00 -20.27 2.88
N ALA A 164 6.72 -19.15 2.77
CA ALA A 164 7.81 -18.82 3.69
C ALA A 164 7.32 -18.69 5.14
N ARG A 165 6.17 -18.03 5.35
CA ARG A 165 5.53 -17.95 6.67
C ARG A 165 5.08 -19.32 7.15
N ALA A 166 4.40 -20.10 6.32
CA ALA A 166 3.95 -21.45 6.66
C ALA A 166 5.11 -22.41 7.00
N TYR A 167 6.28 -22.23 6.37
CA TYR A 167 7.51 -22.96 6.73
C TYR A 167 8.03 -22.59 8.13
N LEU A 168 8.04 -21.29 8.46
CA LEU A 168 8.40 -20.84 9.80
C LEU A 168 7.41 -21.32 10.88
N GLU A 169 6.13 -21.40 10.53
CA GLU A 169 5.07 -21.98 11.37
C GLU A 169 5.13 -23.52 11.44
N GLY A 170 6.06 -24.17 10.74
CA GLY A 170 6.20 -25.64 10.72
C GLY A 170 5.11 -26.39 9.95
N ARG A 171 4.24 -25.68 9.22
CA ARG A 171 3.13 -26.27 8.44
C ARG A 171 3.58 -26.85 7.10
N ILE A 172 4.72 -26.39 6.59
CA ILE A 172 5.29 -26.88 5.32
C ILE A 172 6.72 -27.36 5.57
N PRO A 173 7.10 -28.58 5.17
CA PRO A 173 8.47 -29.07 5.32
C PRO A 173 9.40 -28.42 4.29
N ARG A 174 10.70 -28.34 4.62
CA ARG A 174 11.75 -27.76 3.77
C ARG A 174 11.73 -28.30 2.33
N GLN A 175 11.52 -29.61 2.15
CA GLN A 175 11.48 -30.25 0.83
C GLN A 175 10.43 -29.64 -0.11
N LYS A 176 9.28 -29.20 0.40
CA LYS A 176 8.24 -28.55 -0.42
C LYS A 176 8.70 -27.20 -0.96
N LEU A 177 9.43 -26.42 -0.15
CA LEU A 177 10.03 -25.14 -0.57
C LEU A 177 11.09 -25.38 -1.65
N GLU A 178 11.90 -26.42 -1.50
CA GLU A 178 12.86 -26.84 -2.53
C GLU A 178 12.15 -27.22 -3.84
N ASN A 179 10.97 -27.84 -3.75
CA ASN A 179 10.13 -28.21 -4.89
C ASN A 179 9.16 -27.11 -5.36
N PHE A 180 9.38 -25.83 -5.00
CA PHE A 180 8.54 -24.73 -5.49
C PHE A 180 8.42 -24.74 -7.02
N ARG A 181 7.17 -24.64 -7.51
CA ARG A 181 6.76 -24.74 -8.93
C ARG A 181 7.07 -26.08 -9.61
N ARG A 182 7.40 -27.13 -8.84
CA ARG A 182 7.74 -28.47 -9.34
C ARG A 182 6.92 -29.50 -8.59
N GLU A 183 5.62 -29.43 -8.80
CA GLU A 183 4.60 -30.16 -8.02
C GLU A 183 4.70 -31.68 -8.17
N LEU A 184 5.25 -32.16 -9.28
CA LEU A 184 5.43 -33.58 -9.59
C LEU A 184 6.74 -34.19 -9.09
N LYS A 185 7.60 -33.42 -8.39
CA LYS A 185 8.83 -33.96 -7.80
C LYS A 185 8.49 -34.95 -6.65
N PRO A 186 9.37 -35.93 -6.35
CA PRO A 186 9.22 -36.77 -5.16
C PRO A 186 9.02 -35.93 -3.89
N GLY A 187 8.08 -36.33 -3.03
CA GLY A 187 7.64 -35.54 -1.87
C GLY A 187 6.62 -34.43 -2.21
N GLY A 188 6.28 -34.26 -3.48
CA GLY A 188 5.41 -33.21 -4.02
C GLY A 188 6.04 -31.81 -3.93
N GLY A 189 5.42 -30.82 -4.57
CA GLY A 189 5.88 -29.43 -4.55
C GLY A 189 4.84 -28.43 -4.08
N LEU A 190 5.15 -27.16 -4.28
CA LEU A 190 4.25 -26.03 -4.02
C LEU A 190 3.81 -25.42 -5.35
N SER A 191 2.50 -25.19 -5.49
CA SER A 191 1.95 -24.54 -6.66
C SER A 191 2.50 -23.12 -6.82
N SER A 192 2.51 -22.63 -8.06
CA SER A 192 2.99 -21.28 -8.38
C SER A 192 2.19 -20.18 -7.68
N TYR A 193 0.88 -20.39 -7.54
CA TYR A 193 -0.12 -19.43 -7.06
C TYR A 193 -1.23 -20.14 -6.25
N PRO A 194 -2.20 -19.40 -5.68
CA PRO A 194 -3.34 -19.98 -4.98
C PRO A 194 -4.21 -20.85 -5.90
N HIS A 195 -3.97 -22.16 -5.87
CA HIS A 195 -4.71 -23.15 -6.66
C HIS A 195 -5.28 -24.22 -5.73
N PRO A 196 -6.53 -24.06 -5.24
CA PRO A 196 -7.16 -25.04 -4.35
C PRO A 196 -7.25 -26.45 -4.96
N TRP A 197 -7.40 -26.56 -6.28
CA TRP A 197 -7.38 -27.85 -6.97
C TRP A 197 -6.04 -28.60 -6.82
N LEU A 198 -4.93 -27.87 -6.82
CA LEU A 198 -3.58 -28.44 -6.73
C LEU A 198 -3.12 -28.61 -5.27
N MET A 199 -3.58 -27.74 -4.37
CA MET A 199 -3.25 -27.78 -2.94
C MET A 199 -4.53 -27.59 -2.10
N PRO A 200 -5.42 -28.60 -2.04
CA PRO A 200 -6.74 -28.48 -1.41
C PRO A 200 -6.69 -28.24 0.10
N ASP A 201 -5.60 -28.65 0.76
CA ASP A 201 -5.41 -28.48 2.21
C ASP A 201 -4.64 -27.20 2.56
N PHE A 202 -4.41 -26.31 1.59
CA PHE A 202 -3.66 -25.06 1.82
C PHE A 202 -4.32 -23.83 1.22
N TRP A 203 -4.66 -23.86 -0.08
CA TRP A 203 -5.23 -22.70 -0.77
C TRP A 203 -6.74 -22.78 -0.86
N GLU A 204 -7.40 -21.63 -0.75
CA GLU A 204 -8.87 -21.54 -0.75
C GLU A 204 -9.44 -20.76 -1.94
N PHE A 205 -8.80 -19.66 -2.35
CA PHE A 205 -9.33 -18.74 -3.36
C PHE A 205 -8.29 -18.46 -4.45
N PRO A 206 -8.60 -18.72 -5.74
CA PRO A 206 -7.70 -18.43 -6.85
C PRO A 206 -7.73 -16.96 -7.26
N THR A 207 -6.57 -16.30 -7.24
CA THR A 207 -6.47 -14.83 -7.39
C THR A 207 -5.46 -14.37 -8.44
N VAL A 208 -4.70 -15.28 -9.07
CA VAL A 208 -3.62 -14.86 -9.98
C VAL A 208 -4.13 -14.31 -11.31
N SER A 209 -5.32 -14.72 -11.74
CA SER A 209 -6.04 -14.02 -12.80
C SER A 209 -6.58 -12.72 -12.21
N MET A 210 -5.86 -11.64 -12.44
CA MET A 210 -6.15 -10.31 -11.90
C MET A 210 -7.59 -9.88 -12.24
N GLY A 211 -8.20 -9.09 -11.37
CA GLY A 211 -9.59 -8.64 -11.51
C GLY A 211 -10.63 -9.61 -10.97
N LEU A 212 -10.37 -10.93 -10.99
CA LEU A 212 -11.31 -11.92 -10.43
C LEU A 212 -11.36 -11.90 -8.90
N GLY A 213 -10.21 -11.74 -8.24
CA GLY A 213 -10.12 -11.63 -6.78
C GLY A 213 -11.05 -10.56 -6.18
N PRO A 214 -10.95 -9.29 -6.59
CA PRO A 214 -11.77 -8.21 -6.01
C PRO A 214 -13.28 -8.41 -6.22
N ILE A 215 -13.72 -8.76 -7.43
CA ILE A 215 -15.16 -9.00 -7.67
C ILE A 215 -15.66 -10.21 -6.88
N GLN A 216 -14.91 -11.30 -6.82
CA GLN A 216 -15.30 -12.47 -6.01
C GLN A 216 -15.37 -12.13 -4.53
N ALA A 217 -14.44 -11.34 -4.00
CA ALA A 217 -14.46 -10.89 -2.61
C ALA A 217 -15.72 -10.07 -2.27
N ILE A 218 -16.17 -9.19 -3.19
CA ILE A 218 -17.43 -8.43 -3.02
C ILE A 218 -18.62 -9.40 -2.89
N TYR A 219 -18.73 -10.36 -3.81
CA TYR A 219 -19.85 -11.31 -3.79
C TYR A 219 -19.75 -12.31 -2.63
N GLN A 220 -18.55 -12.67 -2.20
CA GLN A 220 -18.32 -13.51 -1.03
C GLN A 220 -18.76 -12.82 0.26
N ALA A 221 -18.43 -11.53 0.43
CA ALA A 221 -18.86 -10.74 1.58
C ALA A 221 -20.38 -10.59 1.62
N ARG A 222 -20.99 -10.34 0.45
CA ARG A 222 -22.45 -10.33 0.28
C ARG A 222 -23.08 -11.67 0.62
N PHE A 223 -22.49 -12.78 0.17
CA PHE A 223 -23.02 -14.11 0.43
C PHE A 223 -22.99 -14.46 1.92
N ILE A 224 -21.95 -14.06 2.65
CA ILE A 224 -21.90 -14.20 4.11
C ILE A 224 -23.08 -13.46 4.76
N LYS A 225 -23.29 -12.17 4.42
CA LYS A 225 -24.43 -11.39 4.93
C LYS A 225 -25.77 -12.02 4.58
N TYR A 226 -25.90 -12.60 3.38
CA TYR A 226 -27.09 -13.34 2.98
C TYR A 226 -27.35 -14.54 3.89
N LEU A 227 -26.34 -15.36 4.19
CA LEU A 227 -26.48 -16.51 5.09
C LEU A 227 -26.87 -16.07 6.51
N GLU A 228 -26.27 -15.00 7.02
CA GLU A 228 -26.60 -14.39 8.32
C GLU A 228 -28.06 -13.91 8.36
N ASN A 229 -28.47 -13.12 7.37
CA ASN A 229 -29.83 -12.56 7.28
C ASN A 229 -30.90 -13.64 7.08
N ARG A 230 -30.51 -14.79 6.49
CA ARG A 230 -31.39 -15.95 6.30
C ARG A 230 -31.44 -16.89 7.51
N GLY A 231 -30.66 -16.62 8.56
CA GLY A 231 -30.55 -17.50 9.73
C GLY A 231 -29.86 -18.84 9.44
N LEU A 232 -29.16 -18.96 8.30
CA LEU A 232 -28.43 -20.17 7.91
C LEU A 232 -27.03 -20.24 8.52
N LYS A 233 -26.53 -19.09 9.02
CA LYS A 233 -25.22 -18.96 9.66
C LYS A 233 -25.33 -17.91 10.76
N GLN A 234 -24.70 -18.16 11.91
CA GLN A 234 -24.56 -17.14 12.95
C GLN A 234 -23.53 -16.07 12.55
N ALA A 235 -23.82 -14.81 12.86
CA ALA A 235 -22.86 -13.72 12.70
C ALA A 235 -21.80 -13.81 13.81
N THR A 236 -20.59 -14.26 13.44
CA THR A 236 -19.48 -14.52 14.36
C THR A 236 -18.28 -13.61 14.12
N GLY A 237 -18.44 -12.59 13.27
CA GLY A 237 -17.48 -11.49 13.12
C GLY A 237 -16.39 -11.69 12.05
N GLY A 238 -16.42 -12.80 11.31
CA GLY A 238 -15.50 -13.05 10.19
C GLY A 238 -15.66 -12.08 9.04
N ARG A 239 -14.57 -11.85 8.30
CA ARG A 239 -14.51 -10.85 7.24
C ARG A 239 -13.86 -11.37 5.98
N VAL A 240 -14.12 -10.64 4.90
CA VAL A 240 -13.49 -10.86 3.62
C VAL A 240 -12.39 -9.81 3.42
N TRP A 241 -11.16 -10.28 3.28
CA TRP A 241 -9.98 -9.47 2.97
C TRP A 241 -9.55 -9.74 1.54
N ALA A 242 -9.41 -8.69 0.73
CA ALA A 242 -8.83 -8.79 -0.60
C ALA A 242 -7.53 -7.99 -0.69
N PHE A 243 -6.41 -8.69 -0.90
CA PHE A 243 -5.10 -8.08 -1.10
C PHE A 243 -4.83 -7.93 -2.60
N LEU A 244 -4.71 -6.68 -3.05
CA LEU A 244 -4.75 -6.31 -4.46
C LEU A 244 -3.50 -5.51 -4.85
N GLY A 245 -3.15 -5.54 -6.13
CA GLY A 245 -2.17 -4.62 -6.72
C GLY A 245 -2.84 -3.36 -7.24
N ASP A 246 -2.16 -2.21 -7.18
CA ASP A 246 -2.63 -0.99 -7.86
C ASP A 246 -2.73 -1.15 -9.38
N GLY A 247 -1.80 -1.87 -10.01
CA GLY A 247 -1.89 -2.23 -11.43
C GLY A 247 -3.03 -3.19 -11.77
N GLU A 248 -3.46 -4.04 -10.83
CA GLU A 248 -4.63 -4.93 -10.98
C GLU A 248 -5.95 -4.15 -11.00
N MET A 249 -5.96 -2.93 -10.46
CA MET A 249 -7.15 -2.07 -10.47
C MET A 249 -7.50 -1.51 -11.85
N ASP A 250 -6.64 -1.69 -12.86
CA ASP A 250 -6.96 -1.38 -14.26
C ASP A 250 -7.94 -2.40 -14.88
N GLU A 251 -8.09 -3.59 -14.30
CA GLU A 251 -9.04 -4.60 -14.79
C GLU A 251 -10.49 -4.13 -14.56
N PRO A 252 -11.38 -4.22 -15.57
CA PRO A 252 -12.78 -3.82 -15.43
C PRO A 252 -13.49 -4.48 -14.25
N GLU A 253 -13.17 -5.73 -13.96
CA GLU A 253 -13.73 -6.52 -12.86
C GLU A 253 -13.33 -5.97 -11.48
N SER A 254 -12.14 -5.37 -11.36
CA SER A 254 -11.65 -4.78 -10.11
C SER A 254 -12.49 -3.61 -9.63
N LEU A 255 -13.05 -2.82 -10.57
CA LEU A 255 -13.79 -1.60 -10.26
C LEU A 255 -15.29 -1.72 -10.59
N GLY A 256 -15.68 -2.58 -11.52
CA GLY A 256 -17.03 -2.60 -12.11
C GLY A 256 -18.16 -2.89 -11.13
N SER A 257 -17.88 -3.53 -9.99
CA SER A 257 -18.89 -3.92 -8.98
C SER A 257 -18.73 -3.21 -7.63
N ILE A 258 -17.84 -2.22 -7.48
CA ILE A 258 -17.58 -1.62 -6.16
C ILE A 258 -18.82 -0.91 -5.57
N THR A 259 -19.72 -0.40 -6.40
CA THR A 259 -20.97 0.24 -5.92
C THR A 259 -21.96 -0.76 -5.34
N LEU A 260 -21.86 -2.06 -5.67
CA LEU A 260 -22.68 -3.11 -5.05
C LEU A 260 -22.34 -3.23 -3.56
N ALA A 261 -21.05 -3.19 -3.22
CA ALA A 261 -20.61 -3.34 -1.83
C ALA A 261 -21.17 -2.25 -0.91
N SER A 262 -21.28 -1.01 -1.40
CA SER A 262 -21.91 0.09 -0.66
C SER A 262 -23.44 -0.06 -0.58
N ARG A 263 -24.10 -0.46 -1.67
CA ARG A 263 -25.56 -0.70 -1.70
C ARG A 263 -25.98 -1.76 -0.67
N GLU A 264 -25.18 -2.81 -0.56
CA GLU A 264 -25.40 -3.93 0.36
C GLU A 264 -24.79 -3.69 1.76
N ARG A 265 -24.19 -2.51 2.01
CA ARG A 265 -23.56 -2.13 3.29
C ARG A 265 -22.56 -3.19 3.81
N LEU A 266 -21.67 -3.65 2.94
CA LEU A 266 -20.72 -4.74 3.22
C LEU A 266 -19.57 -4.27 4.13
N ASP A 267 -19.86 -3.96 5.38
CA ASP A 267 -18.88 -3.63 6.42
C ASP A 267 -18.05 -4.83 6.91
N ASN A 268 -18.30 -6.01 6.35
CA ASN A 268 -17.47 -7.20 6.48
C ASN A 268 -16.45 -7.35 5.33
N LEU A 269 -16.33 -6.35 4.44
CA LEU A 269 -15.39 -6.36 3.31
C LEU A 269 -14.28 -5.31 3.49
N ILE A 270 -13.04 -5.76 3.36
CA ILE A 270 -11.84 -4.93 3.43
C ILE A 270 -10.97 -5.18 2.19
N PHE A 271 -10.77 -4.15 1.38
CA PHE A 271 -9.77 -4.14 0.32
C PHE A 271 -8.47 -3.56 0.85
N VAL A 272 -7.35 -4.21 0.56
CA VAL A 272 -5.99 -3.73 0.85
C VAL A 272 -5.23 -3.64 -0.47
N VAL A 273 -5.09 -2.42 -1.00
CA VAL A 273 -4.38 -2.18 -2.25
C VAL A 273 -2.93 -1.80 -1.94
N ASN A 274 -2.01 -2.59 -2.47
CA ASN A 274 -0.58 -2.35 -2.42
C ASN A 274 -0.17 -1.35 -3.52
N CYS A 275 -0.19 -0.07 -3.18
CA CYS A 275 0.14 1.03 -4.08
C CYS A 275 1.66 1.26 -4.15
N ASN A 276 2.37 0.38 -4.86
CA ASN A 276 3.80 0.54 -5.14
C ASN A 276 4.07 1.45 -6.37
N LEU A 277 3.00 1.96 -6.98
CA LEU A 277 2.88 2.83 -8.14
C LEU A 277 3.41 2.24 -9.45
N GLN A 278 3.70 0.93 -9.49
CA GLN A 278 4.18 0.22 -10.67
C GLN A 278 3.34 -1.02 -10.99
N ARG A 279 3.16 -1.28 -12.28
CA ARG A 279 2.77 -2.57 -12.85
C ARG A 279 4.01 -3.32 -13.34
N LEU A 280 3.81 -4.34 -14.17
CA LEU A 280 4.90 -5.16 -14.72
C LEU A 280 5.94 -4.30 -15.45
N ASP A 281 5.49 -3.51 -16.43
CA ASP A 281 6.36 -2.81 -17.40
C ASP A 281 6.54 -1.30 -17.13
N GLY A 282 6.25 -0.83 -15.91
CA GLY A 282 6.47 0.56 -15.52
C GLY A 282 5.39 1.11 -14.58
N PRO A 283 5.33 2.43 -14.38
CA PRO A 283 4.34 3.06 -13.52
C PRO A 283 2.89 2.83 -13.97
N VAL A 284 1.95 2.74 -13.03
CA VAL A 284 0.51 2.63 -13.34
C VAL A 284 -0.04 3.94 -13.93
N ARG A 285 0.30 5.07 -13.28
CA ARG A 285 -0.07 6.43 -13.69
C ARG A 285 1.13 7.37 -13.59
N GLY A 286 2.14 7.21 -14.45
CA GLY A 286 3.40 7.98 -14.35
C GLY A 286 3.23 9.51 -14.30
N ASN A 287 2.31 10.06 -15.09
CA ASN A 287 1.99 11.50 -15.14
C ASN A 287 0.84 11.91 -14.19
N GLY A 288 0.35 10.97 -13.39
CA GLY A 288 -0.78 11.16 -12.49
C GLY A 288 -0.47 10.63 -11.09
N LYS A 289 -1.52 10.26 -10.36
CA LYS A 289 -1.44 9.75 -8.98
C LYS A 289 -2.47 8.65 -8.75
N ILE A 290 -2.05 7.39 -8.83
CA ILE A 290 -2.97 6.23 -8.73
C ILE A 290 -3.71 6.19 -7.40
N ILE A 291 -3.06 6.56 -6.29
CA ILE A 291 -3.71 6.61 -4.97
C ILE A 291 -4.85 7.64 -4.95
N GLN A 292 -4.70 8.77 -5.64
CA GLN A 292 -5.73 9.82 -5.71
C GLN A 292 -6.87 9.40 -6.64
N GLU A 293 -6.55 8.76 -7.78
CA GLU A 293 -7.54 8.18 -8.68
C GLU A 293 -8.41 7.14 -7.96
N LEU A 294 -7.78 6.18 -7.27
CA LEU A 294 -8.49 5.16 -6.50
C LEU A 294 -9.28 5.79 -5.34
N GLU A 295 -8.72 6.77 -4.63
CA GLU A 295 -9.45 7.48 -3.59
C GLU A 295 -10.74 8.11 -4.13
N ALA A 296 -10.66 8.83 -5.25
CA ALA A 296 -11.81 9.50 -5.87
C ALA A 296 -12.91 8.49 -6.26
N ILE A 297 -12.52 7.41 -6.95
CA ILE A 297 -13.45 6.38 -7.42
C ILE A 297 -14.14 5.69 -6.25
N PHE A 298 -13.40 5.27 -5.24
CA PHE A 298 -13.95 4.53 -4.10
C PHE A 298 -14.79 5.42 -3.17
N ARG A 299 -14.37 6.67 -2.94
CA ARG A 299 -15.21 7.65 -2.20
C ARG A 299 -16.51 7.93 -2.95
N GLY A 300 -16.43 8.14 -4.26
CA GLY A 300 -17.61 8.32 -5.13
C GLY A 300 -18.55 7.10 -5.11
N ALA A 301 -18.00 5.90 -4.95
CA ALA A 301 -18.77 4.66 -4.80
C ALA A 301 -19.32 4.43 -3.38
N GLY A 302 -19.06 5.31 -2.40
CA GLY A 302 -19.57 5.19 -1.03
C GLY A 302 -18.73 4.33 -0.08
N TRP A 303 -17.47 4.06 -0.42
CA TRP A 303 -16.57 3.29 0.44
C TRP A 303 -15.91 4.19 1.49
N ASN A 304 -15.57 3.59 2.63
CA ASN A 304 -14.61 4.18 3.55
C ASN A 304 -13.20 4.03 2.96
N VAL A 305 -12.47 5.14 2.79
CA VAL A 305 -11.13 5.14 2.19
C VAL A 305 -10.08 5.57 3.20
N ILE A 306 -9.13 4.68 3.45
CA ILE A 306 -8.01 4.91 4.38
C ILE A 306 -6.70 4.91 3.59
N LYS A 307 -6.02 6.05 3.52
CA LYS A 307 -4.70 6.17 2.91
C LYS A 307 -3.59 5.98 3.95
N VAL A 308 -2.61 5.16 3.59
CA VAL A 308 -1.40 4.87 4.38
C VAL A 308 -0.19 5.24 3.54
N VAL A 309 0.13 6.53 3.51
CA VAL A 309 1.06 7.16 2.55
C VAL A 309 2.46 7.31 3.14
N TRP A 310 2.58 7.83 4.37
CA TRP A 310 3.84 8.24 4.99
C TRP A 310 4.08 7.49 6.30
N GLY A 311 5.32 7.05 6.52
CA GLY A 311 5.73 6.40 7.76
C GLY A 311 5.84 7.40 8.93
N SER A 312 6.08 6.89 10.13
CA SER A 312 6.19 7.68 11.37
C SER A 312 7.32 8.72 11.30
N ASP A 313 8.33 8.47 10.46
CA ASP A 313 9.46 9.39 10.25
C ASP A 313 9.00 10.76 9.67
N TRP A 314 7.81 10.82 9.05
CA TRP A 314 7.22 12.03 8.48
C TRP A 314 6.29 12.78 9.44
N ASP A 315 5.89 12.16 10.56
CA ASP A 315 4.82 12.70 11.42
C ASP A 315 5.16 14.09 11.95
N SER A 316 6.40 14.30 12.40
CA SER A 316 6.86 15.60 12.91
C SER A 316 6.86 16.67 11.82
N LEU A 317 7.27 16.34 10.60
CA LEU A 317 7.28 17.29 9.48
C LEU A 317 5.85 17.71 9.10
N ILE A 318 4.94 16.74 8.99
CA ILE A 318 3.53 17.00 8.63
C ILE A 318 2.81 17.75 9.76
N THR A 319 3.08 17.40 11.03
CA THR A 319 2.45 18.09 12.18
C THR A 319 2.92 19.53 12.31
N ASN A 320 4.16 19.82 11.94
CA ASN A 320 4.74 21.16 12.00
C ASN A 320 4.51 22.00 10.73
N ASP A 321 3.85 21.45 9.71
CA ASP A 321 3.52 22.13 8.45
C ASP A 321 2.34 23.10 8.62
N ARG A 322 2.57 24.21 9.35
CA ARG A 322 1.52 25.19 9.70
C ARG A 322 0.86 25.84 8.48
N ASP A 323 1.66 26.09 7.44
CA ASP A 323 1.21 26.77 6.22
C ASP A 323 0.72 25.80 5.14
N GLY A 324 0.74 24.48 5.42
CA GLY A 324 0.34 23.43 4.48
C GLY A 324 1.25 23.31 3.25
N ILE A 325 2.47 23.86 3.30
CA ILE A 325 3.39 23.93 2.17
C ILE A 325 3.95 22.54 1.83
N LEU A 326 4.25 21.73 2.85
CA LEU A 326 4.76 20.38 2.66
C LEU A 326 3.66 19.48 2.10
N VAL A 327 2.47 19.51 2.69
CA VAL A 327 1.34 18.70 2.25
C VAL A 327 0.94 19.04 0.81
N ARG A 328 0.96 20.34 0.44
CA ARG A 328 0.74 20.79 -0.93
C ARG A 328 1.81 20.24 -1.87
N ARG A 329 3.09 20.37 -1.52
CA ARG A 329 4.21 19.85 -2.32
C ARG A 329 4.11 18.35 -2.55
N LEU A 330 3.78 17.58 -1.51
CA LEU A 330 3.55 16.12 -1.61
C LEU A 330 2.33 15.80 -2.50
N GLY A 331 1.35 16.70 -2.55
CA GLY A 331 0.22 16.65 -3.47
C GLY A 331 0.60 16.84 -4.94
N GLU A 332 1.51 17.74 -5.25
CA GLU A 332 1.93 18.10 -6.62
C GLU A 332 2.80 17.06 -7.31
N ILE A 333 3.59 16.29 -6.55
CA ILE A 333 4.53 15.31 -7.10
C ILE A 333 3.78 14.15 -7.77
N THR A 334 4.08 13.87 -9.04
CA THR A 334 3.48 12.75 -9.78
C THR A 334 4.07 11.41 -9.36
N ASP A 335 3.37 10.30 -9.65
CA ASP A 335 3.88 8.96 -9.33
C ASP A 335 5.22 8.67 -10.04
N GLY A 336 5.42 9.16 -11.26
CA GLY A 336 6.68 9.03 -11.99
C GLY A 336 7.85 9.74 -11.29
N GLN A 337 7.61 10.93 -10.74
CA GLN A 337 8.60 11.63 -9.91
C GLN A 337 8.86 10.88 -8.60
N TYR A 338 7.82 10.33 -7.95
CA TYR A 338 8.01 9.49 -6.77
C TYR A 338 8.87 8.25 -7.05
N GLN A 339 8.69 7.59 -8.19
CA GLN A 339 9.55 6.46 -8.57
C GLN A 339 11.01 6.88 -8.69
N LYS A 340 11.28 8.08 -9.23
CA LYS A 340 12.64 8.62 -9.29
C LYS A 340 13.22 8.83 -7.89
N TYR A 341 12.43 9.36 -6.95
CA TYR A 341 12.88 9.55 -5.57
C TYR A 341 13.22 8.24 -4.84
N PHE A 342 12.61 7.11 -5.20
CA PHE A 342 12.90 5.82 -4.55
C PHE A 342 14.23 5.20 -4.97
N VAL A 343 14.81 5.63 -6.10
CA VAL A 343 16.06 5.08 -6.65
C VAL A 343 17.23 6.05 -6.58
N GLU A 344 16.99 7.30 -6.18
CA GLU A 344 17.99 8.36 -6.11
C GLU A 344 18.51 8.59 -4.69
N SER A 345 19.59 9.37 -4.58
CA SER A 345 20.22 9.68 -3.30
C SER A 345 19.38 10.63 -2.43
N GLY A 346 19.70 10.67 -1.13
CA GLY A 346 19.10 11.64 -0.21
C GLY A 346 19.37 13.11 -0.60
N ALA A 347 20.53 13.38 -1.23
CA ALA A 347 20.86 14.70 -1.76
C ALA A 347 19.89 15.10 -2.88
N TYR A 348 19.58 14.16 -3.78
CA TYR A 348 18.57 14.38 -4.83
C TYR A 348 17.19 14.67 -4.21
N PHE A 349 16.82 13.92 -3.15
CA PHE A 349 15.57 14.12 -2.43
C PHE A 349 15.50 15.51 -1.77
N ARG A 350 16.57 15.92 -1.09
CA ARG A 350 16.69 17.27 -0.51
C ARG A 350 16.52 18.34 -1.57
N GLN A 351 17.27 18.26 -2.67
CA GLN A 351 17.26 19.29 -3.71
C GLN A 351 15.92 19.39 -4.43
N ASN A 352 15.31 18.27 -4.82
CA ASN A 352 14.18 18.26 -5.75
C ASN A 352 12.81 18.21 -5.07
N LEU A 353 12.73 17.77 -3.81
CA LEU A 353 11.51 17.84 -3.02
C LEU A 353 11.52 19.11 -2.16
N PHE A 354 12.50 19.22 -1.25
CA PHE A 354 12.55 20.29 -0.25
C PHE A 354 13.20 21.58 -0.77
N GLY A 355 14.18 21.49 -1.69
CA GLY A 355 14.88 22.64 -2.26
C GLY A 355 14.05 23.49 -3.22
N THR A 356 12.79 23.11 -3.47
CA THR A 356 11.86 23.88 -4.30
C THR A 356 11.29 25.11 -3.59
N ASP A 357 11.37 25.16 -2.27
CA ASP A 357 10.97 26.31 -1.45
C ASP A 357 11.94 26.43 -0.24
N PRO A 358 12.52 27.62 0.03
CA PRO A 358 13.42 27.81 1.17
C PRO A 358 12.80 27.40 2.52
N ARG A 359 11.48 27.52 2.68
CA ARG A 359 10.74 27.10 3.87
C ARG A 359 10.72 25.58 4.01
N LEU A 360 10.51 24.85 2.91
CA LEU A 360 10.58 23.38 2.90
C LEU A 360 11.99 22.89 3.19
N LEU A 361 13.01 23.55 2.63
CA LEU A 361 14.40 23.20 2.90
C LEU A 361 14.76 23.37 4.38
N LYS A 362 14.28 24.46 5.00
CA LYS A 362 14.43 24.72 6.44
C LYS A 362 13.79 23.63 7.30
N MET A 363 12.65 23.05 6.88
CA MET A 363 12.01 21.96 7.62
C MET A 363 12.89 20.72 7.77
N VAL A 364 13.87 20.51 6.88
CA VAL A 364 14.74 19.32 6.87
C VAL A 364 16.23 19.62 7.06
N GLU A 365 16.58 20.86 7.46
CA GLU A 365 17.99 21.27 7.65
C GLU A 365 18.72 20.42 8.70
N HIS A 366 17.98 19.92 9.68
CA HIS A 366 18.48 19.09 10.77
C HIS A 366 18.64 17.59 10.41
N LEU A 367 18.13 17.17 9.24
CA LEU A 367 18.25 15.79 8.76
C LEU A 367 19.44 15.68 7.83
N SER A 368 20.21 14.61 7.91
CA SER A 368 21.22 14.27 6.91
C SER A 368 20.59 13.65 5.66
N ASP A 369 21.32 13.62 4.55
CA ASP A 369 20.85 12.98 3.32
C ASP A 369 20.61 11.47 3.52
N GLU A 370 21.41 10.83 4.36
CA GLU A 370 21.20 9.42 4.72
C GLU A 370 19.94 9.21 5.58
N GLN A 371 19.60 10.16 6.45
CA GLN A 371 18.32 10.10 7.18
C GLN A 371 17.15 10.29 6.23
N LEU A 372 17.23 11.24 5.29
CA LEU A 372 16.21 11.48 4.28
C LEU A 372 15.96 10.26 3.40
N SER A 373 17.02 9.58 2.94
CA SER A 373 16.88 8.38 2.10
C SER A 373 16.28 7.17 2.84
N ARG A 374 16.31 7.17 4.18
CA ARG A 374 15.77 6.10 5.02
C ARG A 374 14.34 6.35 5.50
N MET A 375 13.77 7.53 5.25
CA MET A 375 12.40 7.86 5.67
C MET A 375 11.39 6.91 5.02
N ARG A 376 10.56 6.25 5.83
CA ARG A 376 9.67 5.18 5.35
C ARG A 376 8.40 5.72 4.72
N LEU A 377 7.87 4.96 3.76
CA LEU A 377 6.49 5.08 3.30
C LEU A 377 5.54 4.36 4.26
N GLY A 378 4.27 4.77 4.25
CA GLY A 378 3.28 4.29 5.21
C GLY A 378 3.07 2.78 5.18
N GLY A 379 3.03 2.16 3.99
CA GLY A 379 2.88 0.71 3.85
C GLY A 379 4.09 -0.11 4.34
N HIS A 380 5.21 0.54 4.65
CA HIS A 380 6.40 -0.09 5.27
C HIS A 380 6.50 0.16 6.77
N ASP A 381 5.58 0.92 7.35
CA ASP A 381 5.52 1.20 8.77
C ASP A 381 4.39 0.37 9.43
N PRO A 382 4.73 -0.67 10.22
CA PRO A 382 3.75 -1.51 10.90
C PRO A 382 2.74 -0.74 11.75
N ILE A 383 3.15 0.39 12.32
CA ILE A 383 2.29 1.19 13.20
C ILE A 383 1.19 1.86 12.37
N LYS A 384 1.55 2.41 11.20
CA LYS A 384 0.59 3.03 10.27
C LYS A 384 -0.36 2.02 9.67
N VAL A 385 0.16 0.85 9.28
CA VAL A 385 -0.64 -0.27 8.73
C VAL A 385 -1.62 -0.79 9.78
N HIS A 386 -1.16 -1.03 11.01
CA HIS A 386 -2.02 -1.49 12.11
C HIS A 386 -3.15 -0.50 12.40
N ALA A 387 -2.85 0.80 12.45
CA ALA A 387 -3.86 1.83 12.64
C ALA A 387 -4.94 1.80 11.55
N ALA A 388 -4.53 1.63 10.28
CA ALA A 388 -5.46 1.52 9.16
C ALA A 388 -6.33 0.26 9.24
N TYR A 389 -5.73 -0.88 9.59
CA TYR A 389 -6.47 -2.13 9.74
C TYR A 389 -7.46 -2.05 10.89
N LYS A 390 -7.04 -1.53 12.05
CA LYS A 390 -7.94 -1.32 13.19
C LYS A 390 -9.13 -0.41 12.83
N ALA A 391 -8.88 0.72 12.16
CA ALA A 391 -9.96 1.60 11.72
C ALA A 391 -10.89 0.93 10.70
N ALA A 392 -10.36 0.15 9.74
CA ALA A 392 -11.17 -0.62 8.80
C ALA A 392 -12.02 -1.69 9.51
N VAL A 393 -11.45 -2.30 10.55
CA VAL A 393 -12.08 -3.33 11.36
C VAL A 393 -13.22 -2.77 12.21
N GLU A 394 -13.07 -1.56 12.72
CA GLU A 394 -14.07 -0.92 13.58
C GLU A 394 -15.16 -0.20 12.79
N HIS A 395 -14.90 0.10 11.51
CA HIS A 395 -15.85 0.77 10.62
C HIS A 395 -17.11 -0.07 10.35
N LYS A 396 -18.27 0.61 10.24
CA LYS A 396 -19.59 0.00 10.05
C LYS A 396 -20.39 0.70 8.97
N GLY A 397 -21.33 -0.04 8.36
CA GLY A 397 -22.31 0.50 7.41
C GLY A 397 -21.83 0.66 5.96
N SER A 398 -20.54 0.50 5.66
CA SER A 398 -20.00 0.44 4.29
C SER A 398 -18.68 -0.34 4.25
N PRO A 399 -18.26 -0.84 3.08
CA PRO A 399 -16.96 -1.49 2.91
C PRO A 399 -15.80 -0.51 3.09
N THR A 400 -14.61 -1.02 3.43
CA THR A 400 -13.39 -0.23 3.55
C THR A 400 -12.37 -0.61 2.50
N ILE A 401 -11.70 0.39 1.92
CA ILE A 401 -10.48 0.22 1.13
C ILE A 401 -9.31 0.93 1.82
N ILE A 402 -8.19 0.23 1.89
CA ILE A 402 -6.92 0.74 2.39
C ILE A 402 -5.96 0.87 1.21
N LEU A 403 -5.49 2.10 0.98
CA LEU A 403 -4.52 2.44 -0.06
C LEU A 403 -3.14 2.61 0.58
N ALA A 404 -2.34 1.54 0.55
CA ALA A 404 -1.05 1.50 1.21
C ALA A 404 0.08 1.81 0.23
N LYS A 405 0.76 2.95 0.42
CA LYS A 405 1.90 3.34 -0.40
C LYS A 405 3.14 2.54 0.00
N THR A 406 3.71 1.81 -0.94
CA THR A 406 4.90 0.98 -0.72
C THR A 406 5.96 1.22 -1.81
N ILE A 407 7.04 0.45 -1.76
CA ILE A 407 8.13 0.47 -2.75
C ILE A 407 8.24 -0.93 -3.33
N LYS A 408 8.16 -1.06 -4.65
CA LYS A 408 8.32 -2.35 -5.32
C LYS A 408 9.73 -2.88 -5.12
N GLY A 409 9.86 -4.15 -4.74
CA GLY A 409 11.18 -4.72 -4.45
C GLY A 409 11.86 -4.14 -3.21
N TYR A 410 11.10 -3.62 -2.24
CA TYR A 410 11.64 -3.06 -1.00
C TYR A 410 12.60 -4.03 -0.31
N GLY A 411 13.82 -3.57 -0.02
CA GLY A 411 14.84 -4.42 0.57
C GLY A 411 15.87 -4.97 -0.41
N LEU A 412 15.60 -4.95 -1.71
CA LEU A 412 16.47 -5.53 -2.74
C LEU A 412 17.66 -4.63 -3.11
N GLY A 413 17.70 -3.38 -2.64
CA GLY A 413 18.80 -2.46 -2.93
C GLY A 413 19.01 -2.25 -4.43
N GLU A 414 20.27 -2.20 -4.88
CA GLU A 414 20.60 -1.98 -6.30
C GLU A 414 20.03 -3.04 -7.24
N ALA A 415 19.77 -4.25 -6.73
CA ALA A 415 19.19 -5.36 -7.49
C ALA A 415 17.78 -5.07 -8.00
N GLY A 416 17.09 -4.05 -7.45
CA GLY A 416 15.80 -3.64 -8.00
C GLY A 416 14.88 -2.76 -7.14
N GLU A 417 15.26 -2.32 -5.96
CA GLU A 417 14.35 -1.49 -5.15
C GLU A 417 13.92 -0.24 -5.94
N GLY A 418 12.62 -0.08 -6.20
CA GLY A 418 12.06 1.00 -7.01
C GLY A 418 12.33 0.95 -8.53
N LYS A 419 13.03 -0.08 -9.06
CA LYS A 419 13.36 -0.17 -10.50
C LYS A 419 12.31 -0.99 -11.31
N ASN A 420 12.20 -0.72 -12.60
CA ASN A 420 11.28 -1.46 -13.48
C ASN A 420 11.71 -2.93 -13.70
N ILE A 421 13.03 -3.19 -13.76
CA ILE A 421 13.61 -4.54 -14.01
C ILE A 421 13.27 -5.56 -12.91
N THR A 422 12.85 -5.09 -11.74
CA THR A 422 12.73 -5.84 -10.49
C THR A 422 11.65 -6.90 -10.55
N HIS A 423 10.67 -6.75 -11.42
CA HIS A 423 9.69 -7.81 -11.64
C HIS A 423 10.30 -9.01 -12.37
N GLN A 424 11.30 -8.79 -13.23
CA GLN A 424 11.99 -9.85 -13.97
C GLN A 424 13.25 -10.35 -13.25
N GLN A 425 13.72 -9.65 -12.22
CA GLN A 425 14.86 -10.06 -11.41
C GLN A 425 14.53 -11.31 -10.57
N LYS A 426 14.89 -12.47 -11.11
CA LYS A 426 14.63 -13.81 -10.54
C LYS A 426 15.92 -14.51 -10.10
N LYS A 427 17.07 -13.98 -10.52
CA LYS A 427 18.41 -14.40 -10.11
C LYS A 427 19.00 -13.25 -9.31
N LEU A 428 19.65 -13.57 -8.19
CA LEU A 428 20.45 -12.61 -7.42
C LEU A 428 21.88 -13.13 -7.39
N ASN A 429 22.84 -12.24 -7.59
CA ASN A 429 24.25 -12.57 -7.41
C ASN A 429 24.58 -12.68 -5.91
N GLU A 430 25.77 -13.16 -5.58
CA GLU A 430 26.16 -13.41 -4.19
C GLU A 430 26.23 -12.14 -3.35
N GLU A 431 26.65 -11.02 -3.94
CA GLU A 431 26.74 -9.74 -3.26
C GLU A 431 25.35 -9.16 -2.95
N GLU A 432 24.39 -9.32 -3.85
CA GLU A 432 22.99 -8.95 -3.63
C GLU A 432 22.37 -9.80 -2.51
N LEU A 433 22.66 -11.11 -2.46
CA LEU A 433 22.25 -11.96 -1.34
C LEU A 433 22.88 -11.50 -0.03
N ARG A 434 24.16 -11.07 -0.06
CA ARG A 434 24.91 -10.62 1.12
C ARG A 434 24.31 -9.33 1.68
N MET A 435 24.04 -8.38 0.81
CA MET A 435 23.37 -7.12 1.16
C MET A 435 21.99 -7.36 1.75
N PHE A 436 21.19 -8.24 1.13
CA PHE A 436 19.85 -8.56 1.63
C PHE A 436 19.90 -9.23 3.01
N ARG A 437 20.73 -10.28 3.17
CA ARG A 437 20.97 -10.99 4.44
C ARG A 437 21.37 -10.01 5.53
N SER A 438 22.34 -9.12 5.27
CA SER A 438 22.83 -8.13 6.23
C SER A 438 21.78 -7.07 6.58
N ARG A 439 21.05 -6.54 5.58
CA ARG A 439 20.00 -5.53 5.80
C ARG A 439 18.89 -6.02 6.72
N PHE A 440 18.53 -7.30 6.61
CA PHE A 440 17.44 -7.90 7.38
C PHE A 440 17.91 -8.67 8.63
N GLY A 441 19.22 -8.75 8.88
CA GLY A 441 19.80 -9.40 10.05
C GLY A 441 19.56 -10.90 10.08
N ILE A 442 19.67 -11.57 8.94
CA ILE A 442 19.43 -13.02 8.83
C ILE A 442 20.68 -13.77 9.32
N PRO A 443 20.54 -14.69 10.30
CA PRO A 443 21.67 -15.38 10.92
C PRO A 443 22.17 -16.55 10.07
N ILE A 444 22.72 -16.24 8.89
CA ILE A 444 23.33 -17.19 7.96
C ILE A 444 24.79 -16.79 7.73
N PRO A 445 25.76 -17.72 7.91
CA PRO A 445 27.18 -17.48 7.63
C PRO A 445 27.44 -17.12 6.16
N ASP A 446 28.48 -16.33 5.91
CA ASP A 446 28.85 -15.92 4.54
C ASP A 446 29.18 -17.12 3.64
N GLU A 447 29.78 -18.18 4.18
CA GLU A 447 30.18 -19.40 3.47
C GLU A 447 29.01 -20.18 2.86
N GLU A 448 27.84 -20.18 3.52
CA GLU A 448 26.64 -20.89 3.04
C GLU A 448 25.78 -20.04 2.09
N LEU A 449 26.07 -18.75 1.99
CA LEU A 449 25.17 -17.78 1.37
C LEU A 449 24.93 -18.04 -0.12
N HIS A 450 25.93 -18.56 -0.82
CA HIS A 450 25.87 -18.88 -2.25
C HIS A 450 24.75 -19.89 -2.59
N GLU A 451 24.34 -20.73 -1.63
CA GLU A 451 23.21 -21.65 -1.80
C GLU A 451 21.84 -21.01 -1.55
N ALA A 452 21.81 -19.81 -0.95
CA ALA A 452 20.62 -19.16 -0.41
C ALA A 452 19.80 -20.12 0.49
N PRO A 453 20.37 -20.65 1.59
CA PRO A 453 19.72 -21.69 2.38
C PRO A 453 18.44 -21.18 3.04
N PHE A 454 17.44 -22.05 3.20
CA PHE A 454 16.28 -21.73 4.02
C PHE A 454 16.66 -21.68 5.49
N TYR A 455 16.10 -20.72 6.23
CA TYR A 455 16.35 -20.55 7.65
C TYR A 455 15.06 -20.65 8.45
N ARG A 456 15.05 -21.52 9.45
CA ARG A 456 14.04 -21.58 10.51
C ARG A 456 14.78 -21.66 11.83
N PRO A 457 14.47 -20.83 12.84
CA PRO A 457 15.02 -20.99 14.18
C PRO A 457 14.76 -22.41 14.69
N ALA A 458 15.66 -22.93 15.53
CA ALA A 458 15.41 -24.17 16.24
C ALA A 458 14.22 -24.00 17.20
N ASP A 459 13.50 -25.10 17.43
CA ASP A 459 12.32 -25.14 18.29
C ASP A 459 12.67 -24.88 19.77
#